data_AF-A0A9P7VII3-F1
#
_entry.id   AF-A0A9P7VII3-F1
#
_cell.length_a   1.000
_cell.length_b   1.000
_cell.length_c   1.000
_cell.angle_alpha   90.00
_cell.angle_beta   90.00
_cell.angle_gamma   90.00
#
_symmetry.space_group_name_H-M   'P 1'
#
loop_
_entity.id
_entity.type
_entity.pdbx_description
1 polymer ?
#
loop_
_entity_poly.entity_id
_entity_poly.type
_entity_poly.pdbx_seq_one_letter_code
_entity_poly.pdbx_strand_id
1 'polypeptide(L)'
;MRVNRNARVVIWKARSMGGTKGGKEHSGFLEWMGALNCSDYKHIFQEQIEKFMSDFPSAKGCDLFVCVIIQGYSAGAIYATTIRFSGNLYDRCCQVFSNPIKYILVSYPISVAWALGLGLTGWYFRALEGLVGGYWEDCPNERTADVLILMGGNELGGWFNPTQWAYNMWTGVLDGKHRFEQGKFGKVTVDGADHIWNEKLPRIGEEIEKWMNE
;
A
#
# COMPACT_ATOMS: atom_id res chain seq x y z
N MET A 1 8.05 -2.63 -22.20
CA MET A 1 6.77 -3.03 -22.86
C MET A 1 5.64 -2.42 -22.04
N ARG A 2 4.79 -1.54 -22.57
CA ARG A 2 3.61 -1.05 -21.83
C ARG A 2 2.52 -2.10 -21.95
N VAL A 3 2.25 -2.83 -20.88
CA VAL A 3 1.12 -3.77 -20.83
C VAL A 3 -0.15 -2.93 -20.72
N ASN A 4 -0.95 -2.87 -21.80
CA ASN A 4 -2.27 -2.25 -21.73
C ASN A 4 -3.24 -3.25 -21.09
N ARG A 5 -3.45 -3.12 -19.78
CA ARG A 5 -4.34 -4.01 -19.01
C ARG A 5 -5.82 -3.63 -19.07
N ASN A 6 -6.24 -2.71 -19.95
CA ASN A 6 -7.61 -2.14 -19.96
C ASN A 6 -8.08 -1.73 -18.55
N ALA A 7 -7.16 -1.17 -17.76
CA ALA A 7 -7.40 -0.89 -16.34
C ALA A 7 -8.14 0.43 -16.16
N ARG A 8 -9.12 0.45 -15.23
CA ARG A 8 -9.66 1.70 -14.70
C ARG A 8 -8.72 2.20 -13.59
N VAL A 9 -8.01 3.28 -13.87
CA VAL A 9 -7.14 3.94 -12.89
C VAL A 9 -7.93 5.06 -12.22
N VAL A 10 -7.96 5.05 -10.88
CA VAL A 10 -8.55 6.13 -10.09
C VAL A 10 -7.43 6.86 -9.34
N ILE A 11 -7.32 8.17 -9.58
CA ILE A 11 -6.38 9.05 -8.88
C ILE A 11 -7.21 10.00 -8.02
N TRP A 12 -6.88 10.08 -6.73
CA TRP A 12 -7.56 10.98 -5.81
C TRP A 12 -6.58 11.75 -4.93
N LYS A 13 -6.98 12.96 -4.53
CA LYS A 13 -6.21 13.84 -3.66
C LYS A 13 -6.89 14.01 -2.30
N ALA A 14 -6.20 13.60 -1.23
CA ALA A 14 -6.75 13.64 0.11
C ALA A 14 -6.90 15.03 0.73
N ARG A 15 -7.75 15.12 1.76
CA ARG A 15 -7.79 16.29 2.64
C ARG A 15 -6.39 16.55 3.18
N SER A 16 -6.05 17.83 3.33
CA SER A 16 -4.73 18.30 3.78
C SER A 16 -3.55 17.98 2.85
N MET A 17 -3.78 17.53 1.60
CA MET A 17 -2.73 17.55 0.58
C MET A 17 -2.53 18.99 0.08
N GLY A 18 -1.26 19.40 -0.01
CA GLY A 18 -0.87 20.76 -0.39
C GLY A 18 -1.47 21.22 -1.73
N GLY A 19 -1.90 22.48 -1.77
CA GLY A 19 -2.56 23.08 -2.93
C GLY A 19 -4.08 22.88 -2.95
N THR A 20 -4.69 22.52 -1.82
CA THR A 20 -6.15 22.45 -1.70
C THR A 20 -6.66 23.70 -0.97
N LYS A 21 -7.65 24.39 -1.57
CA LYS A 21 -8.25 25.63 -1.00
C LYS A 21 -9.00 25.43 0.32
N GLY A 22 -8.88 24.26 0.95
CA GLY A 22 -9.64 23.85 2.14
C GLY A 22 -9.09 24.34 3.48
N GLY A 23 -7.96 25.05 3.51
CA GLY A 23 -7.50 25.80 4.70
C GLY A 23 -7.11 24.95 5.92
N LYS A 24 -6.92 23.63 5.75
CA LYS A 24 -6.60 22.68 6.83
C LYS A 24 -5.30 21.90 6.56
N GLU A 25 -4.41 22.49 5.76
CA GLU A 25 -3.15 21.87 5.37
C GLU A 25 -2.20 21.63 6.57
N HIS A 26 -2.51 22.20 7.75
CA HIS A 26 -1.72 22.08 8.99
C HIS A 26 -2.55 21.99 10.30
N SER A 27 -3.83 21.60 10.28
CA SER A 27 -4.74 21.87 11.41
C SER A 27 -4.73 20.91 12.62
N GLY A 28 -3.85 19.90 12.69
CA GLY A 28 -3.76 19.06 13.87
C GLY A 28 -2.82 17.87 13.79
N PHE A 29 -2.47 17.31 14.96
CA PHE A 29 -1.62 16.12 15.10
C PHE A 29 -2.21 14.90 14.36
N LEU A 30 -3.55 14.75 14.32
CA LEU A 30 -4.21 13.66 13.60
C LEU A 30 -4.18 13.84 12.07
N GLU A 31 -4.21 15.08 11.55
CA GLU A 31 -3.94 15.37 10.14
C GLU A 31 -2.47 15.08 9.79
N TRP A 32 -1.52 15.44 10.66
CA TRP A 32 -0.10 15.14 10.45
C TRP A 32 0.18 13.63 10.49
N MET A 33 -0.51 12.90 11.37
CA MET A 33 -0.39 11.44 11.53
C MET A 33 -1.13 10.63 10.44
N GLY A 34 -1.94 11.27 9.59
CA GLY A 34 -2.59 10.64 8.43
C GLY A 34 -3.83 9.78 8.71
N ALA A 35 -4.37 9.77 9.93
CA ALA A 35 -5.52 8.94 10.29
C ALA A 35 -6.80 9.37 9.54
N LEU A 36 -7.02 10.68 9.40
CA LEU A 36 -8.14 11.22 8.61
C LEU A 36 -7.96 10.92 7.11
N ASN A 37 -6.73 10.97 6.62
CA ASN A 37 -6.41 10.61 5.23
C ASN A 37 -6.73 9.14 4.97
N CYS A 38 -6.36 8.22 5.89
CA CYS A 38 -6.72 6.81 5.79
C CYS A 38 -8.24 6.61 5.73
N SER A 39 -9.00 7.33 6.57
CA SER A 39 -10.47 7.26 6.55
C SER A 39 -11.03 7.70 5.19
N ASP A 40 -10.51 8.79 4.62
CA ASP A 40 -10.94 9.25 3.30
C ASP A 40 -10.59 8.25 2.20
N TYR A 41 -9.38 7.71 2.21
CA TYR A 41 -8.94 6.70 1.25
C TYR A 41 -9.83 5.45 1.32
N LYS A 42 -10.23 5.01 2.53
CA LYS A 42 -11.16 3.88 2.70
C LYS A 42 -12.54 4.18 2.11
N HIS A 43 -13.10 5.35 2.41
CA HIS A 43 -14.41 5.75 1.89
C HIS A 43 -14.41 5.80 0.35
N ILE A 44 -13.39 6.42 -0.23
CA ILE A 44 -13.28 6.60 -1.67
C ILE A 44 -13.00 5.27 -2.35
N PHE A 45 -12.13 4.44 -1.77
CA PHE A 45 -11.92 3.10 -2.28
C PHE A 45 -13.24 2.33 -2.36
N GLN A 46 -14.05 2.34 -1.30
CA GLN A 46 -15.37 1.72 -1.30
C GLN A 46 -16.29 2.30 -2.38
N GLU A 47 -16.43 3.63 -2.45
CA GLU A 47 -17.28 4.30 -3.44
C GLU A 47 -16.88 3.96 -4.88
N GLN A 48 -15.57 3.91 -5.16
CA GLN A 48 -15.05 3.65 -6.51
C GLN A 48 -15.19 2.19 -6.90
N ILE A 49 -15.08 1.27 -5.94
CA ILE A 49 -15.38 -0.14 -6.14
C ILE A 49 -16.88 -0.33 -6.45
N GLU A 50 -17.77 0.31 -5.70
CA GLU A 50 -19.20 0.24 -5.96
C GLU A 50 -19.57 0.85 -7.31
N LYS A 51 -18.97 2.00 -7.65
CA LYS A 51 -19.12 2.63 -8.96
C LYS A 51 -18.61 1.73 -10.08
N PHE A 52 -17.48 1.04 -9.91
CA PHE A 52 -16.97 0.09 -10.89
C PHE A 52 -17.96 -1.05 -11.14
N MET A 53 -18.47 -1.68 -10.08
CA MET A 53 -19.46 -2.76 -10.20
C MET A 53 -20.75 -2.28 -10.88
N SER A 54 -21.16 -1.03 -10.65
CA SER A 54 -22.33 -0.43 -11.30
C SER A 54 -22.08 -0.09 -12.77
N ASP A 55 -20.92 0.47 -13.10
CA ASP A 55 -20.55 0.86 -14.48
C ASP A 55 -20.31 -0.39 -15.36
N PHE A 56 -19.87 -1.50 -14.75
CA PHE A 56 -19.52 -2.75 -15.45
C PHE A 56 -20.19 -3.98 -14.80
N PRO A 57 -21.51 -4.13 -14.89
CA PRO A 57 -22.24 -5.22 -14.22
C PRO A 57 -21.90 -6.63 -14.76
N SER A 58 -21.30 -6.72 -15.94
CA SER A 58 -20.82 -7.97 -16.55
C SER A 58 -19.38 -8.33 -16.18
N ALA A 59 -18.66 -7.46 -15.47
CA ALA A 59 -17.27 -7.68 -15.08
C ALA A 59 -17.16 -8.86 -14.10
N LYS A 60 -16.25 -9.79 -14.39
CA LYS A 60 -15.93 -10.95 -13.56
C LYS A 60 -14.45 -11.28 -13.67
N GLY A 61 -13.86 -11.79 -12.60
CA GLY A 61 -12.44 -12.19 -12.56
C GLY A 61 -11.48 -11.02 -12.81
N CYS A 62 -11.86 -9.80 -12.43
CA CYS A 62 -11.00 -8.63 -12.60
C CYS A 62 -9.93 -8.60 -11.50
N ASP A 63 -8.68 -8.33 -11.86
CA ASP A 63 -7.68 -8.05 -10.83
C ASP A 63 -7.95 -6.71 -10.14
N LEU A 64 -7.82 -6.69 -8.82
CA LEU A 64 -7.86 -5.46 -8.04
C LEU A 64 -6.49 -5.15 -7.44
N PHE A 65 -5.98 -3.97 -7.78
CA PHE A 65 -4.72 -3.45 -7.28
C PHE A 65 -4.96 -2.24 -6.39
N VAL A 66 -4.37 -2.28 -5.20
CA VAL A 66 -4.26 -1.13 -4.30
C VAL A 66 -2.81 -0.66 -4.37
N CYS A 67 -2.59 0.43 -5.10
CA CYS A 67 -1.28 1.07 -5.22
C CYS A 67 -1.41 2.54 -4.84
N VAL A 68 -0.55 3.00 -3.94
CA VAL A 68 -0.54 4.41 -3.53
C VAL A 68 0.86 4.97 -3.71
N ILE A 69 1.01 5.79 -4.74
CA ILE A 69 2.22 6.52 -5.08
C ILE A 69 1.94 7.99 -4.76
N ILE A 70 2.32 8.48 -3.58
CA ILE A 70 2.23 9.92 -3.29
C ILE A 70 3.49 10.57 -3.83
N GLN A 71 3.32 11.50 -4.79
CA GLN A 71 4.38 12.43 -5.13
C GLN A 71 4.73 13.25 -3.89
N GLY A 72 5.93 13.04 -3.36
CA GLY A 72 6.53 13.93 -2.38
C GLY A 72 6.51 13.51 -0.92
N TYR A 73 6.25 12.24 -0.57
CA TYR A 73 6.70 11.54 0.66
C TYR A 73 5.88 10.25 0.75
N SER A 74 6.53 9.10 0.98
CA SER A 74 5.93 7.76 0.94
C SER A 74 4.88 7.40 2.01
N ALA A 75 4.17 8.38 2.56
CA ALA A 75 3.00 8.16 3.41
C ALA A 75 1.88 7.38 2.69
N GLY A 76 1.88 7.38 1.35
CA GLY A 76 0.91 6.65 0.55
C GLY A 76 0.94 5.14 0.80
N ALA A 77 2.14 4.56 0.82
CA ALA A 77 2.32 3.13 1.07
C ALA A 77 1.76 2.74 2.44
N ILE A 78 1.98 3.58 3.46
CA ILE A 78 1.37 3.43 4.79
C ILE A 78 -0.16 3.43 4.73
N TYR A 79 -0.78 4.37 4.02
CA TYR A 79 -2.24 4.44 3.97
C TYR A 79 -2.85 3.25 3.24
N ALA A 80 -2.17 2.76 2.20
CA ALA A 80 -2.55 1.58 1.46
C ALA A 80 -2.69 0.35 2.36
N THR A 81 -1.79 0.18 3.35
CA THR A 81 -1.84 -0.96 4.27
C THR A 81 -3.02 -0.95 5.22
N THR A 82 -3.84 0.11 5.22
CA THR A 82 -5.06 0.21 6.02
C THR A 82 -6.33 -0.06 5.22
N ILE A 83 -6.26 -0.04 3.88
CA ILE A 83 -7.41 -0.24 2.99
C ILE A 83 -7.83 -1.71 3.07
N ARG A 84 -9.11 -1.94 3.35
CA ARG A 84 -9.73 -3.27 3.47
C ARG A 84 -11.11 -3.28 2.85
N PHE A 85 -11.56 -4.45 2.43
CA PHE A 85 -12.99 -4.66 2.22
C PHE A 85 -13.71 -4.84 3.56
N SER A 86 -14.77 -4.07 3.75
CA SER A 86 -15.74 -4.34 4.82
C SER A 86 -16.55 -5.59 4.48
N GLY A 87 -17.09 -6.30 5.48
CA GLY A 87 -17.75 -7.61 5.28
C GLY A 87 -18.74 -7.66 4.12
N ASN A 88 -19.76 -6.80 4.12
CA ASN A 88 -20.77 -6.76 3.06
C ASN A 88 -20.19 -6.37 1.67
N LEU A 89 -19.14 -5.55 1.65
CA LEU A 89 -18.48 -5.16 0.41
C LEU A 89 -17.64 -6.30 -0.15
N TYR A 90 -16.96 -7.07 0.72
CA TYR A 90 -16.14 -8.22 0.36
C TYR A 90 -16.95 -9.26 -0.42
N ASP A 91 -18.12 -9.66 0.10
CA ASP A 91 -18.93 -10.71 -0.51
C ASP A 91 -19.41 -10.33 -1.92
N ARG A 92 -19.75 -9.05 -2.11
CA ARG A 92 -20.08 -8.48 -3.43
C ARG A 92 -18.85 -8.44 -4.34
N CYS A 93 -17.71 -8.02 -3.80
CA CYS A 93 -16.46 -7.90 -4.55
C CYS A 93 -15.93 -9.26 -5.01
N CYS A 94 -16.11 -10.34 -4.25
CA CYS A 94 -15.67 -11.68 -4.63
C CYS A 94 -16.33 -12.20 -5.91
N GLN A 95 -17.45 -11.62 -6.34
CA GLN A 95 -18.12 -11.99 -7.59
C GLN A 95 -17.52 -11.29 -8.81
N VAL A 96 -16.82 -10.18 -8.59
CA VAL A 96 -16.31 -9.28 -9.64
C VAL A 96 -14.79 -9.34 -9.72
N PHE A 97 -14.13 -9.30 -8.57
CA PHE A 97 -12.68 -9.26 -8.46
C PHE A 97 -12.10 -10.62 -8.11
N SER A 98 -10.96 -10.93 -8.73
CA SER A 98 -10.11 -12.04 -8.38
C SER A 98 -9.53 -11.83 -6.98
N ASN A 99 -9.70 -12.81 -6.11
CA ASN A 99 -8.95 -12.86 -4.86
C ASN A 99 -7.59 -13.53 -5.08
N PRO A 100 -6.57 -13.13 -4.31
CA PRO A 100 -6.58 -12.06 -3.30
C PRO A 100 -6.39 -10.64 -3.90
N ILE A 101 -6.72 -9.61 -3.11
CA ILE A 101 -6.41 -8.20 -3.44
C ILE A 101 -4.89 -8.02 -3.49
N LYS A 102 -4.39 -7.27 -4.48
CA LYS A 102 -2.96 -7.05 -4.69
C LYS A 102 -2.54 -5.67 -4.19
N TYR A 103 -1.72 -5.62 -3.15
CA TYR A 103 -1.15 -4.39 -2.58
C TYR A 103 0.25 -4.15 -3.11
N ILE A 104 0.47 -3.00 -3.72
CA ILE A 104 1.79 -2.60 -4.26
C ILE A 104 2.26 -1.38 -3.48
N LEU A 105 3.24 -1.60 -2.61
CA LEU A 105 3.76 -0.64 -1.65
C LEU A 105 5.14 -0.16 -2.12
N VAL A 106 5.20 1.07 -2.62
CA VAL A 106 6.44 1.66 -3.18
C VAL A 106 7.08 2.61 -2.18
N SER A 107 8.38 2.47 -1.94
CA SER A 107 9.22 3.30 -1.08
C SER A 107 8.75 3.41 0.37
N TYR A 108 8.22 2.34 0.97
CA TYR A 108 7.64 2.36 2.32
C TYR A 108 8.55 3.11 3.34
N PRO A 109 8.03 4.11 4.09
CA PRO A 109 8.86 5.13 4.76
C PRO A 109 9.47 4.62 6.08
N ILE A 110 10.40 3.68 5.99
CA ILE A 110 11.11 3.08 7.15
C ILE A 110 12.08 4.07 7.80
N SER A 111 12.71 4.93 7.03
CA SER A 111 13.72 5.90 7.52
C SER A 111 13.18 6.93 8.51
N VAL A 112 11.86 7.16 8.48
CA VAL A 112 11.17 8.07 9.41
C VAL A 112 10.41 7.31 10.49
N ALA A 113 10.48 5.97 10.53
CA ALA A 113 9.77 5.16 11.52
C ALA A 113 10.13 5.53 12.96
N TRP A 114 11.36 5.99 13.23
CA TRP A 114 11.79 6.47 14.56
C TRP A 114 11.18 7.82 14.94
N ALA A 115 11.11 8.78 14.01
CA ALA A 115 10.48 10.08 14.22
C ALA A 115 8.94 9.95 14.31
N LEU A 116 8.40 8.97 13.58
CA LEU A 116 6.99 8.60 13.59
C LEU A 116 6.61 7.70 14.77
N GLY A 117 7.57 7.02 15.39
CA GLY A 117 7.38 6.03 16.48
C GLY A 117 6.92 6.63 17.82
N LEU A 118 6.90 7.96 17.94
CA LEU A 118 6.31 8.67 19.09
C LEU A 118 4.79 8.87 18.96
N GLY A 119 4.18 8.49 17.82
CA GLY A 119 2.73 8.50 17.60
C GLY A 119 2.18 7.14 17.15
N LEU A 120 0.88 7.08 16.83
CA LEU A 120 0.07 5.94 16.36
C LEU A 120 0.64 5.10 15.18
N THR A 121 1.91 5.19 14.79
CA THR A 121 2.49 4.54 13.61
C THR A 121 2.81 3.06 13.76
N GLY A 122 2.97 2.56 14.99
CA GLY A 122 2.93 1.11 15.25
C GLY A 122 1.62 0.48 14.74
N TRP A 123 0.54 1.26 14.62
CA TRP A 123 -0.70 0.81 14.00
C TRP A 123 -0.53 0.47 12.51
N TYR A 124 0.17 1.29 11.73
CA TYR A 124 0.36 1.06 10.30
C TYR A 124 1.26 -0.14 9.99
N PHE A 125 2.32 -0.30 10.78
CA PHE A 125 3.18 -1.48 10.69
C PHE A 125 2.40 -2.74 11.06
N ARG A 126 1.60 -2.70 12.14
CA ARG A 126 0.70 -3.79 12.51
C ARG A 126 -0.38 -4.05 11.46
N ALA A 127 -0.86 -3.02 10.74
CA ALA A 127 -1.79 -3.17 9.63
C ALA A 127 -1.16 -3.96 8.47
N LEU A 128 0.11 -3.71 8.16
CA LEU A 128 0.84 -4.48 7.14
C LEU A 128 1.15 -5.90 7.61
N GLU A 129 1.57 -6.07 8.86
CA GLU A 129 1.71 -7.39 9.47
C GLU A 129 0.40 -8.17 9.45
N GLY A 130 -0.74 -7.48 9.60
CA GLY A 130 -2.07 -8.04 9.42
C GLY A 130 -2.29 -8.59 8.02
N LEU A 131 -1.99 -7.81 6.98
CA LEU A 131 -2.09 -8.26 5.58
C LEU A 131 -1.24 -9.49 5.30
N VAL A 132 -0.03 -9.54 5.86
CA VAL A 132 0.94 -10.61 5.60
C VAL A 132 0.69 -11.85 6.47
N GLY A 133 0.23 -11.67 7.71
CA GLY A 133 0.12 -12.71 8.73
C GLY A 133 -1.30 -13.09 9.14
N GLY A 134 -2.31 -12.45 8.57
CA GLY A 134 -3.72 -12.80 8.78
C GLY A 134 -4.33 -12.33 10.09
N TYR A 135 -3.59 -11.53 10.89
CA TYR A 135 -4.07 -11.05 12.18
C TYR A 135 -3.61 -9.64 12.48
N TRP A 136 -4.58 -8.79 12.81
CA TRP A 136 -4.39 -7.45 13.35
C TRP A 136 -5.46 -7.17 14.39
N GLU A 137 -5.14 -6.41 15.44
CA GLU A 137 -6.07 -6.13 16.57
C GLU A 137 -7.43 -5.60 16.10
N ASP A 138 -7.44 -4.75 15.06
CA ASP A 138 -8.66 -4.19 14.47
C ASP A 138 -9.32 -5.12 13.44
N CYS A 139 -8.61 -6.14 12.96
CA CYS A 139 -9.03 -7.09 11.92
C CYS A 139 -8.53 -8.51 12.26
N PRO A 140 -9.13 -9.19 13.25
CA PRO A 140 -8.64 -10.48 13.76
C PRO A 140 -8.82 -11.64 12.76
N ASN A 141 -9.64 -11.44 11.72
CA ASN A 141 -9.86 -12.38 10.61
C ASN A 141 -9.52 -11.67 9.29
N GLU A 142 -8.29 -11.21 9.18
CA GLU A 142 -7.82 -10.51 7.98
C GLU A 142 -7.99 -11.42 6.76
N ARG A 143 -8.47 -10.83 5.66
CA ARG A 143 -8.69 -11.57 4.42
C ARG A 143 -7.37 -11.69 3.67
N THR A 144 -7.26 -12.74 2.87
CA THR A 144 -6.07 -13.01 2.06
C THR A 144 -5.73 -11.83 1.16
N ALA A 145 -4.47 -11.44 1.13
CA ALA A 145 -3.94 -10.33 0.37
C ALA A 145 -2.57 -10.69 -0.22
N ASP A 146 -2.37 -10.38 -1.50
CA ASP A 146 -1.03 -10.39 -2.07
C ASP A 146 -0.37 -9.04 -1.77
N VAL A 147 0.87 -9.07 -1.30
CA VAL A 147 1.62 -7.86 -0.91
C VAL A 147 2.97 -7.85 -1.59
N LEU A 148 3.27 -6.76 -2.31
CA LEU A 148 4.57 -6.46 -2.87
C LEU A 148 5.13 -5.18 -2.27
N ILE A 149 6.30 -5.26 -1.64
CA ILE A 149 7.06 -4.11 -1.16
C ILE A 149 8.21 -3.83 -2.13
N LEU A 150 8.24 -2.63 -2.69
CA LEU A 150 9.30 -2.14 -3.59
C LEU A 150 10.06 -1.00 -2.92
N MET A 151 11.36 -1.15 -2.71
CA MET A 151 12.23 -0.11 -2.15
C MET A 151 13.32 0.30 -3.13
N GLY A 152 13.74 1.57 -3.08
CA GLY A 152 14.94 2.01 -3.77
C GLY A 152 16.21 1.67 -2.99
N GLY A 153 17.22 1.10 -3.63
CA GLY A 153 18.49 0.79 -2.97
C GLY A 153 19.21 2.03 -2.43
N ASN A 154 19.14 3.16 -3.16
CA ASN A 154 19.74 4.42 -2.70
C ASN A 154 18.95 5.05 -1.54
N GLU A 155 17.65 4.75 -1.42
CA GLU A 155 16.81 5.18 -0.31
C GLU A 155 17.21 4.49 1.01
N LEU A 156 17.55 3.20 0.95
CA LEU A 156 17.97 2.44 2.13
C LEU A 156 19.42 2.73 2.52
N GLY A 157 20.27 3.05 1.53
CA GLY A 157 21.69 3.34 1.71
C GLY A 157 22.55 2.08 1.86
N GLY A 158 23.81 2.27 2.24
CA GLY A 158 24.76 1.16 2.40
C GLY A 158 24.52 0.29 3.64
N TRP A 159 25.32 -0.77 3.78
CA TRP A 159 25.22 -1.77 4.87
C TRP A 159 25.18 -1.18 6.28
N PHE A 160 25.91 -0.09 6.52
CA PHE A 160 25.96 0.59 7.82
C PHE A 160 24.89 1.67 8.01
N ASN A 161 23.98 1.85 7.06
CA ASN A 161 22.90 2.83 7.17
C ASN A 161 21.84 2.32 8.15
N PRO A 162 21.47 3.12 9.18
CA PRO A 162 20.40 2.75 10.12
C PRO A 162 19.06 2.41 9.45
N THR A 163 18.75 3.05 8.31
CA THR A 163 17.54 2.77 7.51
C THR A 163 17.59 1.37 6.92
N GLN A 164 18.71 0.97 6.32
CA GLN A 164 18.89 -0.39 5.79
C GLN A 164 18.76 -1.43 6.91
N TRP A 165 19.34 -1.18 8.08
CA TRP A 165 19.22 -2.07 9.22
C TRP A 165 17.76 -2.20 9.71
N ALA A 166 17.07 -1.07 9.87
CA ALA A 166 15.66 -1.05 10.25
C ALA A 166 14.78 -1.77 9.22
N TYR A 167 15.04 -1.57 7.92
CA TYR A 167 14.33 -2.28 6.85
C TYR A 167 14.55 -3.78 6.91
N ASN A 168 15.80 -4.23 7.07
CA ASN A 168 16.13 -5.65 7.16
C ASN A 168 15.48 -6.32 8.38
N MET A 169 15.52 -5.66 9.55
CA MET A 169 14.84 -6.15 10.74
C MET A 169 13.34 -6.26 10.54
N TRP A 170 12.72 -5.18 10.06
CA TRP A 170 11.28 -5.12 9.86
C TRP A 170 10.79 -6.16 8.84
N THR A 171 11.49 -6.30 7.71
CA THR A 171 11.16 -7.30 6.71
C THR A 171 11.39 -8.74 7.19
N GLY A 172 12.35 -8.95 8.11
CA GLY A 172 12.51 -10.23 8.82
C GLY A 172 11.34 -10.55 9.76
N VAL A 173 10.76 -9.54 10.41
CA VAL A 173 9.51 -9.71 11.19
C VAL A 173 8.34 -10.09 10.27
N LEU A 174 8.23 -9.44 9.11
CA LEU A 174 7.20 -9.78 8.11
C LEU A 174 7.37 -11.21 7.59
N ASP A 175 8.59 -11.65 7.29
CA ASP A 175 8.85 -13.03 6.88
C ASP A 175 8.44 -14.04 7.96
N GLY A 176 8.78 -13.76 9.22
CA GLY A 176 8.40 -14.62 10.35
C GLY A 176 6.90 -14.65 10.62
N LYS A 177 6.16 -13.63 10.19
CA LYS A 177 4.70 -13.55 10.30
C LYS A 177 3.97 -14.02 9.05
N HIS A 178 4.66 -14.13 7.91
CA HIS A 178 4.04 -14.52 6.65
C HIS A 178 3.45 -15.91 6.75
N ARG A 179 2.17 -15.99 6.43
CA ARG A 179 1.42 -17.24 6.37
C ARG A 179 1.10 -17.52 4.91
N PHE A 180 1.45 -18.72 4.42
CA PHE A 180 1.27 -19.06 3.00
C PHE A 180 -0.21 -18.97 2.58
N GLU A 181 -1.13 -19.28 3.49
CA GLU A 181 -2.57 -19.16 3.28
C GLU A 181 -3.07 -17.72 3.15
N GLN A 182 -2.26 -16.72 3.52
CA GLN A 182 -2.63 -15.29 3.43
C GLN A 182 -2.34 -14.67 2.09
N GLY A 183 -1.70 -15.39 1.16
CA GLY A 183 -1.40 -14.92 -0.18
C GLY A 183 0.10 -14.73 -0.41
N LYS A 184 0.41 -14.20 -1.59
CA LYS A 184 1.77 -14.00 -2.06
C LYS A 184 2.41 -12.80 -1.38
N PHE A 185 3.58 -12.99 -0.80
CA PHE A 185 4.39 -11.91 -0.24
C PHE A 185 5.68 -11.75 -1.04
N GLY A 186 5.95 -10.54 -1.52
CA GLY A 186 7.15 -10.19 -2.28
C GLY A 186 7.83 -8.95 -1.71
N LYS A 187 9.15 -8.96 -1.72
CA LYS A 187 9.99 -7.82 -1.34
C LYS A 187 11.09 -7.65 -2.39
N VAL A 188 11.21 -6.45 -2.95
CA VAL A 188 12.22 -6.14 -3.95
C VAL A 188 12.89 -4.83 -3.58
N THR A 189 14.23 -4.84 -3.62
CA THR A 189 15.04 -3.62 -3.58
C THR A 189 15.63 -3.41 -4.97
N VAL A 190 15.45 -2.21 -5.52
CA VAL A 190 15.93 -1.86 -6.86
C VAL A 190 17.20 -1.02 -6.74
N ASP A 191 18.31 -1.61 -7.17
CA ASP A 191 19.62 -0.95 -7.12
C ASP A 191 19.64 0.36 -7.92
N GLY A 192 20.20 1.39 -7.29
CA GLY A 192 20.31 2.73 -7.88
C GLY A 192 19.01 3.53 -7.93
N ALA A 193 17.87 2.99 -7.49
CA ALA A 193 16.64 3.78 -7.35
C ALA A 193 16.66 4.60 -6.05
N ASP A 194 16.32 5.88 -6.16
CA ASP A 194 16.09 6.79 -5.04
C ASP A 194 14.60 6.81 -4.63
N HIS A 195 14.27 7.57 -3.59
CA HIS A 195 12.89 7.67 -3.08
C HIS A 195 11.90 8.25 -4.11
N ILE A 196 12.39 9.02 -5.08
CA ILE A 196 11.56 9.66 -6.13
C ILE A 196 11.49 8.75 -7.38
N TRP A 197 12.28 7.68 -7.41
CA TRP A 197 12.45 6.76 -8.54
C TRP A 197 12.90 7.47 -9.83
N ASN A 198 13.75 8.49 -9.70
CA ASN A 198 14.31 9.20 -10.84
C ASN A 198 14.99 8.23 -11.80
N GLU A 199 14.63 8.30 -13.09
CA GLU A 199 15.14 7.43 -14.18
C GLU A 199 14.88 5.92 -14.00
N LYS A 200 14.37 5.49 -12.85
CA LYS A 200 14.11 4.09 -12.47
C LYS A 200 12.62 3.78 -12.38
N LEU A 201 11.73 4.74 -12.61
CA LEU A 201 10.28 4.54 -12.67
C LEU A 201 9.85 3.33 -13.54
N PRO A 202 10.46 3.06 -14.72
CA PRO A 202 10.11 1.86 -15.50
C PRO A 202 10.35 0.53 -14.76
N ARG A 203 11.32 0.49 -13.84
CA ARG A 203 11.64 -0.70 -13.04
C ARG A 203 10.49 -1.10 -12.14
N ILE A 204 9.71 -0.15 -11.63
CA ILE A 204 8.52 -0.46 -10.81
C ILE A 204 7.58 -1.39 -11.59
N GLY A 205 7.25 -1.02 -12.83
CA GLY A 205 6.38 -1.84 -13.68
C GLY A 205 6.96 -3.22 -13.99
N GLU A 206 8.27 -3.29 -14.26
CA GLU A 206 8.96 -4.56 -14.53
C GLU A 206 8.93 -5.51 -13.32
N GLU A 207 9.19 -5.00 -12.11
CA GLU A 207 9.17 -5.83 -10.90
C GLU A 207 7.74 -6.25 -10.51
N ILE A 208 6.73 -5.40 -10.72
CA ILE A 208 5.33 -5.79 -10.51
C ILE A 208 4.95 -6.90 -11.50
N GLU A 209 5.28 -6.75 -12.80
CA GLU A 209 4.99 -7.77 -13.81
C GLU A 209 5.71 -9.09 -13.51
N LYS A 210 6.99 -9.05 -13.11
CA LYS A 210 7.73 -10.23 -12.67
C LYS A 210 7.02 -10.90 -11.49
N TRP A 211 6.69 -10.13 -10.46
CA TRP A 211 6.00 -10.63 -9.28
C TRP A 211 4.60 -11.19 -9.58
N MET A 212 3.88 -10.70 -10.60
CA MET A 212 2.58 -11.26 -10.97
C MET A 212 2.67 -12.60 -11.72
N ASN A 213 3.82 -12.92 -12.33
CA ASN A 213 4.00 -14.10 -13.18
C ASN A 213 4.76 -15.26 -12.50
N GLU A 214 5.31 -15.02 -11.32
CA GLU A 214 5.93 -16.02 -10.44
C GLU A 214 4.89 -16.81 -9.63
#